data_AF-A0A5A9YVQ2-F1
#
_entry.id   AF-A0A5A9YVQ2-F1
#
_cell.length_a   1.000
_cell.length_b   1.000
_cell.length_c   1.000
_cell.angle_alpha   90.00
_cell.angle_beta   90.00
_cell.angle_gamma   90.00
#
_symmetry.space_group_name_H-M   'P 1'
#
loop_
_entity.id
_entity.type
_entity.pdbx_description
1 polymer ?
#
loop_
_entity_poly.entity_id
_entity_poly.type
_entity_poly.pdbx_seq_one_letter_code
_entity_poly.pdbx_strand_id
1 'polypeptide(L)'
;KEQNLLEVWADHRNKEVRFGSDAGLSLEPLNRGLGRFLLAQAIAWAQRRWAHYKVEGGALALKDGLTEDARLRRDHFIRAQGFDVSYEDQRLLKARYSAGRVSELHSDWHKDKVQIVPLLDAAAMLEQAEQTLQAQDA
;
A
#
# COMPACT_ATOMS: atom_id res chain seq x y z
N LYS A 1 0.29 11.30 -14.53
CA LYS A 1 0.23 9.91 -14.01
C LYS A 1 -0.13 10.02 -12.55
N GLU A 2 -1.21 9.39 -12.09
CA GLU A 2 -1.64 9.53 -10.70
C GLU A 2 -0.61 8.86 -9.77
N GLN A 3 -0.26 9.55 -8.69
CA GLN A 3 0.68 9.10 -7.67
C GLN A 3 -0.07 8.92 -6.36
N ASN A 4 0.41 8.01 -5.50
CA ASN A 4 -0.19 7.74 -4.19
C ASN A 4 -1.67 7.32 -4.27
N LEU A 5 -2.07 6.72 -5.39
CA LEU A 5 -3.41 6.19 -5.60
C LEU A 5 -3.37 4.67 -5.56
N LEU A 6 -4.24 4.09 -4.73
CA LEU A 6 -4.49 2.65 -4.71
C LEU A 6 -5.96 2.41 -5.04
N GLU A 7 -6.19 1.62 -6.09
CA GLU A 7 -7.53 1.19 -6.49
C GLU A 7 -7.89 -0.14 -5.83
N VAL A 8 -9.19 -0.36 -5.62
CA VAL A 8 -9.72 -1.65 -5.19
C VAL A 8 -10.87 -2.02 -6.10
N TRP A 9 -10.77 -3.18 -6.74
CA TRP A 9 -11.79 -3.72 -7.64
C TRP A 9 -12.47 -4.91 -6.96
N ALA A 10 -13.80 -4.95 -6.98
CA ALA A 10 -14.57 -6.06 -6.41
C ALA A 10 -15.47 -6.68 -7.48
N ASP A 11 -15.18 -7.91 -7.87
CA ASP A 11 -16.01 -8.70 -8.77
C ASP A 11 -17.07 -9.45 -7.95
N HIS A 12 -18.32 -9.00 -8.04
CA HIS A 12 -19.44 -9.61 -7.33
C HIS A 12 -19.98 -10.89 -7.96
N ARG A 13 -19.65 -11.15 -9.23
CA ARG A 13 -20.00 -12.39 -9.93
C ARG A 13 -19.09 -13.52 -9.48
N ASN A 14 -17.77 -13.28 -9.47
CA ASN A 14 -16.77 -14.29 -9.09
C ASN A 14 -16.45 -14.29 -7.58
N LYS A 15 -16.93 -13.28 -6.83
CA LYS A 15 -16.67 -13.10 -5.39
C LYS A 15 -15.18 -12.91 -5.10
N GLU A 16 -14.56 -12.03 -5.87
CA GLU A 16 -13.13 -11.73 -5.84
C GLU A 16 -12.87 -10.25 -5.61
N VAL A 17 -11.75 -9.94 -4.95
CA VAL A 17 -11.25 -8.57 -4.73
C VAL A 17 -9.80 -8.48 -5.20
N ARG A 18 -9.50 -7.40 -5.92
CA ARG A 18 -8.15 -7.06 -6.40
C ARG A 18 -7.71 -5.73 -5.82
N PHE A 19 -6.45 -5.67 -5.43
CA PHE A 19 -5.79 -4.48 -4.88
C PHE A 19 -4.78 -3.95 -5.89
N GLY A 20 -4.96 -2.70 -6.32
CA GLY A 20 -4.12 -2.04 -7.31
C GLY A 20 -4.62 -2.18 -8.75
N SER A 21 -4.07 -1.31 -9.61
CA SER A 21 -4.32 -1.30 -11.05
C SER A 21 -3.36 -2.22 -11.79
N ASP A 22 -3.64 -2.51 -13.06
CA ASP A 22 -2.71 -3.25 -13.94
C ASP A 22 -1.39 -2.50 -14.15
N ALA A 23 -1.39 -1.18 -13.97
CA ALA A 23 -0.20 -0.33 -14.11
C ALA A 23 0.74 -0.37 -12.88
N GLY A 24 0.30 -0.99 -11.79
CA GLY A 24 1.00 -1.04 -10.51
C GLY A 24 0.82 0.20 -9.64
N LEU A 25 1.47 0.22 -8.48
CA LEU A 25 1.36 1.27 -7.48
C LEU A 25 2.56 2.24 -7.59
N SER A 26 2.29 3.53 -7.83
CA SER A 26 3.30 4.58 -7.85
C SER A 26 3.26 5.37 -6.55
N LEU A 27 4.35 5.42 -5.80
CA LEU A 27 4.43 6.04 -4.48
C LEU A 27 5.52 7.10 -4.40
N GLU A 28 5.19 8.24 -3.81
CA GLU A 28 6.15 9.31 -3.55
C GLU A 28 5.74 10.10 -2.29
N PRO A 29 6.65 10.32 -1.32
CA PRO A 29 8.03 9.83 -1.25
C PRO A 29 8.15 8.31 -0.99
N LEU A 30 9.21 7.72 -1.55
CA LEU A 30 9.58 6.32 -1.27
C LEU A 30 10.07 6.16 0.18
N ASN A 31 9.98 4.93 0.69
CA ASN A 31 10.49 4.53 2.02
C ASN A 31 9.92 5.29 3.24
N ARG A 32 8.79 5.99 3.10
CA ARG A 32 8.10 6.66 4.22
C ARG A 32 6.94 5.86 4.83
N GLY A 33 6.69 4.64 4.35
CA GLY A 33 5.59 3.81 4.85
C GLY A 33 4.25 4.02 4.13
N LEU A 34 4.18 4.93 3.15
CA LEU A 34 2.97 5.25 2.40
C LEU A 34 2.33 4.04 1.71
N GLY A 35 3.13 3.16 1.12
CA GLY A 35 2.59 1.95 0.46
C GLY A 35 1.84 1.05 1.43
N ARG A 36 2.43 0.81 2.61
CA ARG A 36 1.80 0.00 3.67
C ARG A 36 0.54 0.69 4.19
N PHE A 37 0.59 2.01 4.38
CA PHE A 37 -0.58 2.79 4.78
C PHE A 37 -1.73 2.67 3.77
N LEU A 38 -1.49 2.94 2.49
CA LEU A 38 -2.53 2.87 1.45
C LEU A 38 -3.12 1.47 1.35
N LEU A 39 -2.27 0.44 1.30
CA LEU A 39 -2.73 -0.95 1.22
C LEU A 39 -3.50 -1.36 2.48
N ALA A 40 -3.05 -0.95 3.67
CA ALA A 40 -3.77 -1.18 4.93
C ALA A 40 -5.17 -0.56 4.91
N GLN A 41 -5.30 0.68 4.45
CA GLN A 41 -6.60 1.36 4.34
C GLN A 41 -7.53 0.65 3.36
N ALA A 42 -7.01 0.24 2.19
CA ALA A 42 -7.77 -0.53 1.22
C ALA A 42 -8.24 -1.89 1.77
N ILE A 43 -7.36 -2.60 2.48
CA ILE A 43 -7.69 -3.88 3.12
C ILE A 43 -8.76 -3.68 4.19
N ALA A 44 -8.60 -2.71 5.10
CA ALA A 44 -9.60 -2.42 6.13
C ALA A 44 -10.97 -2.10 5.51
N TRP A 45 -10.98 -1.32 4.43
CA TRP A 45 -12.20 -0.96 3.72
C TRP A 45 -12.88 -2.17 3.06
N ALA A 46 -12.10 -3.05 2.43
CA ALA A 46 -12.57 -4.28 1.78
C ALA A 46 -13.04 -5.31 2.81
N GLN A 47 -12.35 -5.47 3.95
CA GLN A 47 -12.75 -6.37 5.03
C GLN A 47 -14.14 -6.04 5.58
N ARG A 48 -14.46 -4.75 5.74
CA ARG A 48 -15.79 -4.33 6.21
C ARG A 48 -16.94 -4.68 5.25
N ARG A 49 -16.65 -4.90 3.96
CA ARG A 49 -17.66 -5.09 2.91
C ARG A 49 -17.73 -6.52 2.41
N TRP A 50 -16.56 -7.13 2.18
CA TRP A 50 -16.39 -8.38 1.44
C TRP A 50 -15.30 -9.27 2.06
N ALA A 51 -15.23 -9.36 3.39
CA ALA A 51 -14.27 -10.20 4.11
C ALA A 51 -14.17 -11.64 3.56
N HIS A 52 -15.30 -12.21 3.14
CA HIS A 52 -15.39 -13.59 2.66
C HIS A 52 -14.99 -13.76 1.19
N TYR A 53 -14.78 -12.67 0.44
CA TYR A 53 -14.35 -12.75 -0.95
C TYR A 53 -12.91 -13.24 -1.02
N LYS A 54 -12.58 -13.92 -2.12
CA LYS A 54 -11.21 -14.34 -2.42
C LYS A 54 -10.40 -13.14 -2.90
N VAL A 55 -9.10 -13.20 -2.70
CA VAL A 55 -8.18 -12.25 -3.33
C VAL A 55 -7.82 -12.79 -4.71
N GLU A 56 -8.04 -11.99 -5.77
CA GLU A 56 -7.76 -12.39 -7.16
C GLU A 56 -6.27 -12.72 -7.37
N GLY A 57 -5.39 -11.98 -6.69
CA GLY A 57 -3.96 -12.04 -6.92
C GLY A 57 -3.57 -11.42 -8.26
N GLY A 58 -2.30 -11.53 -8.63
CA GLY A 58 -1.85 -10.97 -9.90
C GLY A 58 -0.34 -11.05 -10.12
N ALA A 59 0.08 -10.66 -11.33
CA ALA A 59 1.50 -10.50 -11.63
C ALA A 59 2.03 -9.21 -10.99
N LEU A 60 3.25 -9.27 -10.46
CA LEU A 60 3.96 -8.08 -9.99
C LEU A 60 4.80 -7.52 -11.12
N ALA A 61 4.81 -6.19 -11.26
CA ALA A 61 5.54 -5.55 -12.34
C ALA A 61 7.06 -5.73 -12.17
N LEU A 62 7.74 -6.11 -13.26
CA LEU A 62 9.19 -6.35 -13.27
C LEU A 62 9.99 -5.11 -12.89
N LYS A 63 9.51 -3.92 -13.29
CA LYS A 63 10.12 -2.62 -12.98
C LYS A 63 10.31 -2.40 -11.47
N ASP A 64 9.46 -3.00 -10.64
CA ASP A 64 9.49 -2.83 -9.18
C ASP A 64 10.49 -3.77 -8.50
N GLY A 65 11.20 -4.61 -9.27
CA GLY A 65 12.17 -5.60 -8.78
C GLY A 65 13.42 -5.74 -9.65
N LEU A 66 13.81 -4.67 -10.37
CA LEU A 66 14.99 -4.70 -11.26
C LEU A 66 16.31 -4.91 -10.52
N THR A 67 16.37 -4.54 -9.24
CA THR A 67 17.50 -4.83 -8.35
C THR A 67 17.05 -5.73 -7.21
N GLU A 68 17.99 -6.50 -6.64
CA GLU A 68 17.70 -7.37 -5.51
C GLU A 68 17.10 -6.60 -4.33
N ASP A 69 17.67 -5.45 -3.97
CA ASP A 69 17.15 -4.61 -2.90
C ASP A 69 15.72 -4.09 -3.18
N ALA A 70 15.42 -3.69 -4.41
CA ALA A 70 14.08 -3.24 -4.79
C ALA A 70 13.07 -4.39 -4.67
N ARG A 71 13.47 -5.58 -5.16
CA ARG A 71 12.69 -6.81 -5.09
C ARG A 71 12.41 -7.21 -3.64
N LEU A 72 13.43 -7.24 -2.78
CA LEU A 72 13.30 -7.58 -1.36
C LEU A 72 12.38 -6.60 -0.63
N ARG A 73 12.49 -5.28 -0.91
CA ARG A 73 11.59 -4.27 -0.34
C ARG A 73 10.14 -4.45 -0.79
N ARG A 74 9.91 -4.67 -2.09
CA ARG A 74 8.58 -4.92 -2.65
C ARG A 74 7.94 -6.15 -2.02
N ASP A 75 8.68 -7.25 -1.99
CA ASP A 75 8.20 -8.51 -1.45
C ASP A 75 7.92 -8.43 0.05
N HIS A 76 8.81 -7.78 0.82
CA HIS A 76 8.60 -7.54 2.24
C HIS A 76 7.34 -6.68 2.49
N PHE A 77 7.14 -5.63 1.69
CA PHE A 77 5.94 -4.81 1.75
C PHE A 77 4.65 -5.61 1.51
N ILE A 78 4.63 -6.45 0.47
CA ILE A 78 3.48 -7.28 0.11
C ILE A 78 3.21 -8.32 1.20
N ARG A 79 4.24 -9.05 1.64
CA ARG A 79 4.14 -10.09 2.68
C ARG A 79 3.70 -9.55 4.03
N ALA A 80 4.13 -8.33 4.38
CA ALA A 80 3.72 -7.70 5.64
C ALA A 80 2.19 -7.52 5.74
N GLN A 81 1.48 -7.40 4.61
CA GLN A 81 0.02 -7.26 4.57
C GLN A 81 -0.73 -8.59 4.45
N GLY A 82 -0.03 -9.74 4.59
CA GLY A 82 -0.65 -11.06 4.58
C GLY A 82 -0.79 -11.68 3.19
N PHE A 83 -0.13 -11.13 2.17
CA PHE A 83 -0.05 -11.76 0.85
C PHE A 83 1.15 -12.69 0.75
N ASP A 84 1.03 -13.72 -0.08
CA ASP A 84 2.14 -14.52 -0.55
C ASP A 84 2.78 -13.89 -1.78
N VAL A 85 4.09 -14.07 -1.92
CA VAL A 85 4.83 -13.73 -3.13
C VAL A 85 5.59 -14.95 -3.61
N SER A 86 5.26 -15.39 -4.82
CA SER A 86 5.86 -16.55 -5.50
C SER A 86 6.53 -16.12 -6.80
N TYR A 87 7.52 -16.90 -7.24
CA TYR A 87 8.25 -16.68 -8.47
C TYR A 87 8.07 -17.89 -9.39
N GLU A 88 7.72 -17.63 -10.65
CA GLU A 88 7.50 -18.68 -11.65
C GLU A 88 8.82 -19.19 -12.26
N ASP A 89 9.91 -18.43 -12.11
CA ASP A 89 11.19 -18.71 -12.74
C ASP A 89 12.39 -18.59 -11.78
N GLN A 90 13.44 -19.38 -12.05
CA GLN A 90 14.69 -19.34 -11.27
C GLN A 90 15.41 -17.98 -11.38
N ARG A 91 15.14 -17.21 -12.44
CA ARG A 91 15.73 -15.87 -12.64
C ARG A 91 15.01 -14.79 -11.83
N LEU A 92 13.92 -15.14 -11.12
CA LEU A 92 13.16 -14.24 -10.26
C LEU A 92 12.58 -13.02 -11.01
N LEU A 93 12.26 -13.18 -12.30
CA LEU A 93 11.75 -12.10 -13.15
C LEU A 93 10.22 -12.10 -13.20
N LYS A 94 9.59 -13.26 -12.98
CA LYS A 94 8.14 -13.43 -13.02
C LYS A 94 7.61 -13.69 -11.63
N ALA A 95 7.30 -12.62 -10.92
CA ALA A 95 6.72 -12.69 -9.60
C ALA A 95 5.20 -12.55 -9.65
N ARG A 96 4.51 -13.27 -8.77
CA ARG A 96 3.07 -13.13 -8.53
C ARG A 96 2.80 -12.89 -7.07
N TYR A 97 1.70 -12.22 -6.79
CA TYR A 97 1.13 -12.13 -5.46
C TYR A 97 -0.20 -12.88 -5.40
N SER A 98 -0.50 -13.47 -4.25
CA SER A 98 -1.76 -14.14 -3.96
C SER A 98 -2.11 -14.01 -2.48
N ALA A 99 -3.37 -14.26 -2.13
CA ALA A 99 -3.80 -14.49 -0.76
C ALA A 99 -5.06 -15.37 -0.80
N GLY A 100 -5.50 -15.91 0.34
CA GLY A 100 -6.75 -16.65 0.42
C GLY A 100 -7.95 -15.70 0.36
N ARG A 101 -8.46 -15.31 1.52
CA ARG A 101 -9.59 -14.38 1.64
C ARG A 101 -9.16 -12.99 2.07
N VAL A 102 -9.99 -11.99 1.77
CA VAL A 102 -9.80 -10.61 2.24
C VAL A 102 -9.71 -10.55 3.78
N SER A 103 -10.42 -11.42 4.49
CA SER A 103 -10.35 -11.54 5.95
C SER A 103 -8.99 -11.96 6.51
N GLU A 104 -8.15 -12.60 5.69
CA GLU A 104 -6.83 -13.10 6.12
C GLU A 104 -5.72 -12.05 5.97
N LEU A 105 -6.02 -10.95 5.28
CA LEU A 105 -5.08 -9.85 5.08
C LEU A 105 -4.91 -8.98 6.33
N HIS A 106 -3.77 -8.31 6.45
CA HIS A 106 -3.48 -7.41 7.56
C HIS A 106 -3.70 -5.95 7.16
N SER A 107 -4.47 -5.24 7.99
CA SER A 107 -4.81 -3.83 7.77
C SER A 107 -4.02 -2.88 8.68
N ASP A 108 -2.88 -3.31 9.21
CA ASP A 108 -2.03 -2.49 10.07
C ASP A 108 -0.93 -1.77 9.28
N TRP A 109 -0.49 -0.64 9.81
CA TRP A 109 0.64 0.12 9.29
C TRP A 109 1.42 0.73 10.45
N HIS A 110 2.63 1.20 10.17
CA HIS A 110 3.46 1.85 11.18
C HIS A 110 2.93 3.26 11.46
N LYS A 111 2.19 3.41 12.56
CA LYS A 111 1.53 4.67 12.93
C LYS A 111 2.52 5.81 13.15
N ASP A 112 3.74 5.55 13.64
CA ASP A 112 4.73 6.63 13.80
C ASP A 112 5.32 7.11 12.47
N LYS A 113 5.29 6.29 11.42
CA LYS A 113 5.80 6.68 10.09
C LYS A 113 4.77 7.43 9.27
N VAL A 114 3.49 7.03 9.40
CA VAL A 114 2.37 7.66 8.69
C VAL A 114 1.20 7.81 9.66
N GLN A 115 0.80 9.05 9.90
CA GLN A 115 -0.31 9.41 10.77
C GLN A 115 -1.43 10.05 9.95
N ILE A 116 -2.66 9.74 10.33
CA ILE A 116 -3.82 10.49 9.85
C ILE A 116 -3.98 11.67 10.80
N VAL A 117 -3.80 12.88 10.29
CA VAL A 117 -3.92 14.11 11.07
C VAL A 117 -5.31 14.70 10.79
N PRO A 118 -6.16 14.89 11.82
CA PRO A 118 -7.42 15.62 11.68
C PRO A 118 -7.19 17.04 11.13
N LEU A 119 -8.18 17.58 10.42
CA LEU A 119 -8.05 18.89 9.78
C LEU A 119 -7.69 20.02 10.77
N LEU A 120 -8.28 19.98 11.98
CA LEU A 120 -8.01 20.99 13.01
C LEU A 120 -6.57 20.90 13.54
N ASP A 121 -6.10 19.69 13.80
CA ASP A 121 -4.72 19.45 14.26
C ASP A 121 -3.73 19.88 13.17
N ALA A 122 -4.03 19.58 11.90
CA ALA A 122 -3.21 20.02 10.77
C ALA A 122 -3.16 21.55 10.68
N ALA A 123 -4.29 22.24 10.89
CA ALA A 123 -4.33 23.70 10.90
C ALA A 123 -3.47 24.28 12.03
N ALA A 124 -3.57 23.73 13.24
CA ALA A 124 -2.77 24.16 14.39
C ALA A 124 -1.26 23.92 14.16
N MET A 125 -0.89 22.78 13.57
CA MET A 125 0.49 22.47 13.21
C MET A 125 1.06 23.47 12.20
N LEU A 126 0.27 23.86 11.19
CA LEU A 126 0.68 24.85 10.19
C LEU A 126 0.84 26.24 10.81
N GLU A 127 -0.10 26.67 11.66
CA GLU A 127 -0.01 27.95 12.37
C GLU A 127 1.24 28.01 13.26
N GLN A 128 1.51 26.95 14.02
CA GLN A 128 2.70 26.87 14.86
C GLN A 128 4.00 26.91 14.05
N ALA A 129 4.03 26.23 12.89
CA ALA A 129 5.17 26.26 11.99
C ALA A 129 5.44 27.67 11.44
N GLU A 130 4.39 28.38 11.04
CA GLU A 130 4.47 29.78 10.57
C GLU A 130 5.03 30.71 11.65
N GLN A 131 4.49 30.63 12.88
CA GLN A 131 5.00 31.42 14.01
C GLN A 131 6.47 31.14 14.29
N THR A 132 6.90 29.88 14.15
CA THR A 132 8.29 29.46 14.35
C THR A 132 9.23 30.02 13.29
N LEU A 133 8.79 30.09 12.02
CA LEU A 133 9.56 30.69 10.93
C LEU A 133 9.71 32.20 11.14
N GLN A 134 8.62 32.90 11.45
CA GLN A 134 8.64 34.34 11.72
C GLN A 134 9.56 34.71 12.88
N ALA A 135 9.63 33.87 13.91
CA ALA A 135 10.53 34.07 15.05
C ALA A 135 12.02 33.83 14.72
N GLN A 136 12.34 33.06 13.67
CA GLN A 136 13.72 32.82 13.23
C GLN A 136 14.24 33.91 12.28
N ASP A 137 13.34 34.58 11.57
CA ASP A 137 13.67 35.67 10.64
C ASP A 137 13.75 37.06 11.31
N ALA A 138 13.46 37.15 12.62
CA ALA A 138 13.48 38.37 13.43
C ALA A 138 14.78 38.51 14.26
#